data_AF-A0A193GNB3-F1
#
_entry.id   AF-A0A193GNB3-F1
#
_cell.length_a   1.000
_cell.length_b   1.000
_cell.length_c   1.000
_cell.angle_alpha   90.00
_cell.angle_beta   90.00
_cell.angle_gamma   90.00
#
_symmetry.space_group_name_H-M   'P 1'
#
loop_
_entity.id
_entity.type
_entity.pdbx_description
1 polymer ?
#
loop_
_entity_poly.entity_id
_entity_poly.type
_entity_poly.pdbx_seq_one_letter_code
_entity_poly.pdbx_strand_id
1 'polypeptide(L)'
;MKTMKFQPGTYLEMDDLAGGRKVVCVGRDGSTYWDMLDADRITPIVIHPSQNPKGLGSIADFLQASGLQDTAQGVIDHLRDQGLDPEGNALFVMRVLWEMARNSDESMSGDALYGQAVRAAQAQEAAALRIHARAAQYSVQQ
;
A
#
# COMPACT_ATOMS: atom_id res chain seq x y z
N MET A 1 7.16 6.34 25.74
CA MET A 1 7.17 6.68 24.30
C MET A 1 5.71 6.80 23.84
N LYS A 2 5.32 7.84 23.09
CA LYS A 2 3.91 8.02 22.66
C LYS A 2 3.67 7.23 21.38
N THR A 3 2.83 6.19 21.46
CA THR A 3 2.32 5.48 20.28
C THR A 3 1.57 6.47 19.40
N MET A 4 1.92 6.54 18.11
CA MET A 4 1.13 7.32 17.16
C MET A 4 -0.20 6.62 16.93
N LYS A 5 -1.30 7.36 16.94
CA LYS A 5 -2.62 6.84 16.62
C LYS A 5 -3.14 7.47 15.35
N PHE A 6 -3.61 6.62 14.46
CA PHE A 6 -4.29 6.97 13.22
C PHE A 6 -5.71 6.41 13.24
N GLN A 7 -6.60 6.93 12.39
CA GLN A 7 -7.92 6.36 12.24
C GLN A 7 -7.81 4.97 11.59
N PRO A 8 -8.49 3.93 12.11
CA PRO A 8 -8.53 2.62 11.48
C PRO A 8 -8.95 2.68 10.01
N GLY A 9 -8.35 1.84 9.17
CA GLY A 9 -8.65 1.79 7.74
C GLY A 9 -8.06 2.94 6.92
N THR A 10 -7.37 3.90 7.54
CA THR A 10 -6.63 4.94 6.82
C THR A 10 -5.41 4.36 6.13
N TYR A 11 -5.09 4.82 4.93
CA TYR A 11 -3.82 4.49 4.27
C TYR A 11 -2.71 5.42 4.73
N LEU A 12 -1.52 4.85 4.95
CA LEU A 12 -0.31 5.59 5.27
C LEU A 12 0.76 5.33 4.23
N GLU A 13 1.51 6.37 3.92
CA GLU A 13 2.83 6.26 3.31
C GLU A 13 3.88 6.23 4.42
N MET A 14 4.81 5.27 4.37
CA MET A 14 5.86 5.13 5.38
C MET A 14 7.15 4.59 4.77
N ASP A 15 8.26 4.75 5.49
CA ASP A 15 9.55 4.19 5.08
C ASP A 15 9.50 2.67 5.08
N ASP A 16 10.08 2.06 4.05
CA ASP A 16 10.13 0.59 3.88
C ASP A 16 11.33 -0.07 4.61
N LEU A 17 12.15 0.73 5.30
CA LEU A 17 13.40 0.34 5.96
C LEU A 17 14.52 -0.13 5.02
N ALA A 18 14.34 0.00 3.71
CA ALA A 18 15.31 -0.27 2.65
C ALA A 18 15.71 1.00 1.86
N GLY A 19 15.29 2.18 2.34
CA GLY A 19 15.56 3.47 1.70
C GLY A 19 14.48 3.93 0.72
N GLY A 20 13.38 3.17 0.61
CA GLY A 20 12.19 3.52 -0.16
C GLY A 20 10.99 3.87 0.72
N ARG A 21 9.83 3.98 0.07
CA ARG A 21 8.55 4.29 0.70
C ARG A 21 7.54 3.22 0.29
N LYS A 22 6.61 2.88 1.19
CA LYS A 22 5.55 1.91 0.97
C LYS A 22 4.20 2.43 1.43
N VAL A 23 3.13 1.83 0.91
CA VAL A 23 1.76 2.05 1.36
C VAL A 23 1.28 0.91 2.25
N VAL A 24 0.66 1.28 3.36
CA VAL A 24 0.07 0.37 4.35
C VAL A 24 -1.32 0.83 4.75
N CYS A 25 -2.12 -0.07 5.35
CA CYS A 25 -3.42 0.23 5.90
C CYS A 25 -3.39 0.17 7.43
N VAL A 26 -3.97 1.16 8.11
CA VAL A 26 -4.03 1.19 9.58
C VAL A 26 -4.97 0.11 10.10
N GLY A 27 -4.48 -0.69 11.04
CA GLY A 27 -5.23 -1.74 11.70
C GLY A 27 -6.35 -1.19 12.60
N ARG A 28 -7.23 -2.10 13.06
CA ARG A 28 -8.40 -1.77 13.88
C ARG A 28 -8.06 -1.04 15.20
N ASP A 29 -6.86 -1.25 15.74
CA ASP A 29 -6.38 -0.61 16.96
C ASP A 29 -5.85 0.82 16.77
N GLY A 30 -5.76 1.29 15.52
CA GLY A 30 -5.23 2.60 15.15
C GLY A 30 -3.71 2.77 15.40
N SER A 31 -3.02 1.72 15.86
CA SER A 31 -1.64 1.77 16.37
C SER A 31 -0.72 0.77 15.65
N THR A 32 -1.30 -0.22 14.97
CA THR A 32 -0.62 -1.14 14.06
C THR A 32 -1.05 -0.89 12.62
N TYR A 33 -0.31 -1.45 11.68
CA TYR A 33 -0.67 -1.45 10.26
C TYR A 33 -0.58 -2.84 9.65
N TRP A 34 -1.29 -3.01 8.53
CA TRP A 34 -1.24 -4.15 7.64
C TRP A 34 -0.69 -3.70 6.29
N ASP A 35 0.33 -4.39 5.79
CA ASP A 35 0.92 -4.18 4.47
C ASP A 35 0.71 -5.38 3.53
N MET A 36 -0.15 -6.31 3.94
CA MET A 36 -0.83 -7.29 3.08
C MET A 36 -2.29 -7.38 3.54
N LEU A 37 -3.14 -8.05 2.78
CA LEU A 37 -4.53 -8.34 3.19
C LEU A 37 -4.77 -9.81 3.57
N ASP A 38 -3.81 -10.70 3.32
CA ASP A 38 -3.87 -12.09 3.74
C ASP A 38 -3.63 -12.22 5.26
N ALA A 39 -4.72 -12.26 6.02
CA ALA A 39 -4.72 -12.27 7.48
C ALA A 39 -3.87 -13.39 8.10
N ASP A 40 -3.79 -14.56 7.44
CA ASP A 40 -3.04 -15.72 7.95
C ASP A 40 -1.51 -15.53 7.81
N ARG A 41 -1.09 -14.55 7.01
CA ARG A 41 0.31 -14.27 6.70
C ARG A 41 0.80 -12.94 7.24
N ILE A 42 -0.04 -12.20 7.97
CA ILE A 42 0.27 -10.86 8.47
C ILE A 42 0.63 -10.94 9.95
N THR A 43 1.81 -10.44 10.27
CA THR A 43 2.12 -9.98 11.63
C THR A 43 1.78 -8.49 11.74
N PRO A 44 0.82 -8.06 12.58
CA PRO A 44 0.56 -6.64 12.75
C PRO A 44 1.82 -5.90 13.24
N ILE A 45 2.20 -4.83 12.55
CA ILE A 45 3.42 -4.06 12.87
C ILE A 45 3.03 -2.74 13.51
N VAL A 46 3.67 -2.39 14.64
CA VAL A 46 3.45 -1.12 15.33
C VAL A 46 3.89 0.05 14.44
N ILE A 47 3.04 1.08 14.35
CA ILE A 47 3.35 2.33 13.68
C ILE A 47 4.30 3.14 14.57
N HIS A 48 5.53 3.34 14.10
CA HIS A 48 6.58 4.04 14.84
C HIS A 48 6.98 5.36 14.14
N PRO A 49 7.22 6.46 14.88
CA PRO A 49 7.63 7.74 14.27
C PRO A 49 8.87 7.67 13.37
N SER A 50 9.80 6.73 13.62
CA SER A 50 10.98 6.53 12.77
C SER A 50 10.67 5.98 11.38
N GLN A 51 9.44 5.52 11.13
CA GLN A 51 8.96 5.12 9.81
C GLN A 51 8.42 6.33 9.01
N ASN A 52 8.49 7.53 9.59
CA ASN A 52 8.01 8.78 9.01
C ASN A 52 6.60 8.64 8.37
N PRO A 53 5.58 8.25 9.17
CA PRO A 53 4.25 7.98 8.64
C PRO A 53 3.57 9.26 8.16
N LYS A 54 3.06 9.24 6.92
CA LYS A 54 2.29 10.31 6.30
C LYS A 54 0.90 9.78 5.94
N GLY A 55 -0.14 10.44 6.44
CA GLY A 55 -1.52 10.07 6.13
C GLY A 55 -1.85 10.30 4.66
N LEU A 56 -2.34 9.27 3.99
CA LEU A 56 -2.90 9.34 2.64
C LEU A 56 -4.43 9.47 2.66
N GLY A 57 -5.08 9.16 3.79
CA GLY A 57 -6.53 9.19 3.94
C GLY A 57 -7.19 7.92 3.42
N SER A 58 -8.44 8.04 2.98
CA SER A 58 -9.13 7.01 2.20
C SER A 58 -8.70 7.05 0.72
N ILE A 59 -9.09 6.05 -0.07
CA ILE A 59 -8.90 6.08 -1.54
C ILE A 59 -9.56 7.32 -2.14
N ALA A 60 -10.76 7.70 -1.66
CA ALA A 60 -11.46 8.88 -2.15
C ALA A 60 -10.69 10.18 -1.85
N ASP A 61 -10.19 10.33 -0.62
CA ASP A 61 -9.36 11.49 -0.23
C ASP A 61 -8.09 11.57 -1.07
N PHE A 62 -7.45 10.41 -1.30
CA PHE A 62 -6.23 10.33 -2.08
C PHE A 62 -6.45 10.68 -3.55
N LEU A 63 -7.48 10.14 -4.18
CA LEU A 63 -7.83 10.44 -5.58
C LEU A 63 -8.11 11.93 -5.76
N GLN A 64 -8.84 12.55 -4.82
CA GLN A 64 -9.09 13.98 -4.83
C GLN A 64 -7.79 14.79 -4.70
N ALA A 65 -6.92 14.42 -3.76
CA ALA A 65 -5.67 15.16 -3.51
C ALA A 65 -4.63 14.99 -4.63
N SER A 66 -4.66 13.88 -5.36
CA SER A 66 -3.71 13.55 -6.44
C SER A 66 -4.21 13.93 -7.84
N GLY A 67 -5.49 14.30 -7.99
CA GLY A 67 -6.08 14.58 -9.30
C GLY A 67 -6.31 13.32 -10.16
N LEU A 68 -6.28 12.12 -9.57
CA LEU A 68 -6.44 10.85 -10.27
C LEU A 68 -7.90 10.37 -10.39
N GLN A 69 -8.87 11.22 -10.08
CA GLN A 69 -10.30 10.86 -10.05
C GLN A 69 -10.77 10.23 -11.36
N ASP A 70 -10.42 10.82 -12.49
CA ASP A 70 -10.79 10.34 -13.83
C ASP A 70 -9.99 9.09 -14.25
N THR A 71 -8.87 8.82 -13.58
CA THR A 71 -7.97 7.70 -13.87
C THR A 71 -8.33 6.45 -13.07
N ALA A 72 -9.01 6.62 -11.93
CA ALA A 72 -9.34 5.52 -11.02
C ALA A 72 -10.05 4.37 -11.73
N GLN A 73 -11.07 4.66 -12.53
CA GLN A 73 -11.83 3.62 -13.24
C GLN A 73 -10.96 2.83 -14.23
N GLY A 74 -10.09 3.53 -14.99
CA GLY A 74 -9.16 2.88 -15.91
C GLY A 74 -8.16 1.94 -15.21
N VAL A 75 -7.71 2.31 -14.00
CA VAL A 75 -6.87 1.41 -13.18
C VAL A 75 -7.66 0.17 -12.76
N ILE A 76 -8.89 0.33 -12.29
CA ILE A 76 -9.73 -0.82 -11.89
C ILE A 76 -9.94 -1.77 -13.06
N ASP A 77 -10.27 -1.25 -14.24
CA ASP A 77 -10.52 -2.07 -15.42
C ASP A 77 -9.24 -2.77 -15.89
N HIS A 78 -8.10 -2.07 -15.92
CA HIS A 78 -6.80 -2.66 -16.24
C HIS A 78 -6.40 -3.79 -15.26
N LEU A 79 -6.69 -3.62 -13.96
CA LEU A 79 -6.45 -4.68 -12.96
C LEU A 79 -7.32 -5.91 -13.22
N ARG A 80 -8.61 -5.73 -13.54
CA ARG A 80 -9.53 -6.81 -13.89
C ARG A 80 -9.08 -7.56 -15.15
N ASP A 81 -8.63 -6.83 -16.17
CA ASP A 81 -8.12 -7.42 -17.41
C ASP A 81 -6.85 -8.26 -17.18
N GLN A 82 -6.06 -7.94 -16.16
CA GLN A 82 -4.92 -8.77 -15.71
C GLN A 82 -5.33 -9.95 -14.81
N GLY A 83 -6.62 -10.14 -14.55
CA GLY A 83 -7.12 -11.20 -13.66
C GLY A 83 -6.88 -10.94 -12.18
N LEU A 84 -6.64 -9.69 -11.79
CA LEU A 84 -6.50 -9.28 -10.39
C LEU A 84 -7.87 -8.91 -9.81
N ASP A 85 -7.99 -8.97 -8.48
CA ASP A 85 -9.21 -8.63 -7.73
C ASP A 85 -9.08 -7.28 -7.02
N PRO A 86 -9.42 -6.15 -7.69
CA PRO A 86 -9.34 -4.83 -7.07
C PRO A 86 -10.36 -4.62 -5.95
N GLU A 87 -11.48 -5.34 -5.94
CA GLU A 87 -12.55 -5.19 -4.94
C GLU A 87 -12.17 -5.91 -3.63
N GLY A 88 -11.59 -7.10 -3.75
CA GLY A 88 -11.02 -7.83 -2.62
C GLY A 88 -9.67 -7.28 -2.15
N ASN A 89 -8.97 -6.48 -2.97
CA ASN A 89 -7.63 -5.98 -2.66
C ASN A 89 -7.48 -4.44 -2.75
N ALA A 90 -8.24 -3.73 -1.92
CA ALA A 90 -8.21 -2.27 -1.86
C ALA A 90 -6.81 -1.69 -1.51
N LEU A 91 -5.99 -2.40 -0.72
CA LEU A 91 -4.62 -1.97 -0.42
C LEU A 91 -3.74 -2.02 -1.68
N PHE A 92 -3.87 -3.05 -2.51
CA PHE A 92 -3.16 -3.13 -3.78
C PHE A 92 -3.60 -2.03 -4.74
N VAL A 93 -4.91 -1.77 -4.84
CA VAL A 93 -5.44 -0.62 -5.62
C VAL A 93 -4.81 0.70 -5.15
N MET A 94 -4.79 0.93 -3.84
CA MET A 94 -4.17 2.13 -3.27
C MET A 94 -2.67 2.23 -3.60
N ARG A 95 -1.94 1.12 -3.60
CA ARG A 95 -0.52 1.10 -4.02
C ARG A 95 -0.35 1.50 -5.47
N VAL A 96 -1.18 0.98 -6.37
CA VAL A 96 -1.13 1.33 -7.79
C VAL A 96 -1.40 2.83 -7.97
N LEU A 97 -2.46 3.36 -7.36
CA LEU A 97 -2.79 4.79 -7.41
C LEU A 97 -1.66 5.66 -6.84
N TRP A 98 -1.04 5.21 -5.75
CA TRP A 98 0.09 5.92 -5.13
C TRP A 98 1.33 5.93 -6.02
N GLU A 99 1.64 4.83 -6.70
CA GLU A 99 2.75 4.77 -7.67
C GLU A 99 2.49 5.68 -8.87
N MET A 100 1.26 5.72 -9.36
CA MET A 100 0.86 6.63 -10.44
C MET A 100 1.01 8.10 -10.06
N ALA A 101 0.61 8.47 -8.84
CA ALA A 101 0.72 9.85 -8.36
C ALA A 101 2.17 10.32 -8.17
N ARG A 102 3.12 9.39 -8.02
CA ARG A 102 4.54 9.71 -7.74
C ARG A 102 5.43 9.63 -8.96
N ASN A 103 5.11 8.71 -9.86
CA ASN A 103 5.88 8.43 -11.06
C ASN A 103 5.10 8.85 -12.31
N SER A 104 4.59 10.08 -12.32
CA SER A 104 4.03 10.69 -13.53
C SER A 104 5.17 11.04 -14.48
N ASP A 105 5.75 10.03 -15.12
CA ASP A 105 6.56 10.25 -16.30
C ASP A 105 5.60 10.68 -17.42
N GLU A 106 5.65 11.96 -17.79
CA GLU A 106 4.79 12.55 -18.81
C GLU A 106 4.94 11.85 -20.19
N SER A 107 6.00 11.06 -20.39
CA SER A 107 6.20 10.26 -21.59
C SER A 107 5.37 8.97 -21.62
N MET A 108 4.80 8.54 -20.49
CA MET A 108 4.01 7.32 -20.36
C MET A 108 2.52 7.64 -20.22
N SER A 109 1.68 6.94 -20.99
CA SER A 109 0.23 7.10 -20.94
C SER A 109 -0.50 5.75 -21.10
N GLY A 110 -1.75 5.71 -20.65
CA GLY A 110 -2.62 4.54 -20.76
C GLY A 110 -2.02 3.28 -20.13
N ASP A 111 -2.11 2.15 -20.84
CA ASP A 111 -1.70 0.83 -20.35
C ASP A 111 -0.23 0.73 -19.93
N ALA A 112 0.66 1.50 -20.56
CA ALA A 112 2.08 1.49 -20.20
C ALA A 112 2.29 2.05 -18.79
N LEU A 113 1.61 3.15 -18.46
CA LEU A 113 1.64 3.78 -17.15
C LEU A 113 0.99 2.87 -16.09
N TYR A 114 -0.18 2.29 -16.41
CA TYR A 114 -0.85 1.34 -15.52
C TYR A 114 0.04 0.13 -15.22
N GLY A 115 0.63 -0.47 -16.26
CA GLY A 115 1.51 -1.63 -16.11
C GLY A 115 2.76 -1.34 -15.29
N GLN A 116 3.34 -0.14 -15.38
CA GLN A 116 4.46 0.26 -14.52
C GLN A 116 4.04 0.38 -13.06
N ALA A 117 2.92 1.06 -12.79
CA ALA A 117 2.40 1.23 -11.44
C ALA A 117 2.01 -0.12 -10.80
N VAL A 118 1.42 -1.03 -11.58
CA VAL A 118 1.13 -2.42 -11.15
C VAL A 118 2.41 -3.16 -10.77
N ARG A 119 3.46 -3.10 -11.59
CA ARG A 119 4.75 -3.75 -11.26
C ARG A 119 5.37 -3.20 -9.98
N ALA A 120 5.28 -1.89 -9.77
CA ALA A 120 5.79 -1.26 -8.55
C ALA A 120 4.96 -1.67 -7.31
N ALA A 121 3.63 -1.71 -7.43
CA ALA A 121 2.76 -2.22 -6.37
C ALA A 121 3.02 -3.68 -6.02
N GLN A 122 3.26 -4.54 -7.02
CA GLN A 122 3.67 -5.94 -6.82
C GLN A 122 5.01 -6.04 -6.09
N ALA A 123 5.98 -5.17 -6.40
CA ALA A 123 7.26 -5.13 -5.71
C ALA A 123 7.10 -4.77 -4.22
N GLN A 124 6.20 -3.83 -3.89
CA GLN A 124 5.87 -3.53 -2.49
C GLN A 124 5.27 -4.73 -1.76
N GLU A 125 4.32 -5.43 -2.39
CA GLU A 125 3.69 -6.63 -1.81
C GLU A 125 4.70 -7.77 -1.60
N ALA A 126 5.56 -8.02 -2.60
CA ALA A 126 6.65 -8.99 -2.49
C ALA A 126 7.67 -8.63 -1.39
N ALA A 127 7.92 -7.35 -1.16
CA ALA A 127 8.75 -6.90 -0.03
C ALA A 127 8.06 -7.18 1.32
N ALA A 128 6.77 -6.86 1.45
CA ALA A 128 5.99 -7.16 2.66
C ALA A 128 5.99 -8.67 2.97
N LEU A 129 5.77 -9.52 1.95
CA LEU A 129 5.81 -10.98 2.08
C LEU A 129 7.13 -11.48 2.69
N ARG A 130 8.27 -10.93 2.24
CA ARG A 130 9.59 -11.32 2.76
C ARG A 130 9.77 -10.90 4.22
N ILE A 131 9.27 -9.72 4.60
CA ILE A 131 9.32 -9.24 5.99
C ILE A 131 8.51 -10.14 6.91
N HIS A 132 7.27 -10.48 6.53
CA HIS A 132 6.42 -11.37 7.32
C HIS A 132 6.94 -12.79 7.41
N ALA A 133 7.44 -13.35 6.29
CA ALA A 133 8.07 -14.67 6.30
C ALA A 133 9.27 -14.73 7.25
N ARG A 134 10.08 -13.66 7.31
CA ARG A 134 11.18 -13.54 8.26
C ARG A 134 10.70 -13.38 9.71
N ALA A 135 9.67 -12.58 9.95
CA ALA A 135 9.10 -12.41 11.29
C ALA A 135 8.55 -13.73 11.85
N ALA A 136 7.87 -14.53 11.01
CA ALA A 136 7.35 -15.84 11.37
C ALA A 136 8.44 -16.83 11.82
N GLN A 137 9.67 -16.72 11.31
CA GLN A 137 10.78 -17.58 11.77
C GLN A 137 11.14 -17.37 13.24
N TYR A 138 10.90 -16.17 13.78
CA TYR A 138 11.18 -15.84 15.18
C TYR A 138 10.02 -16.14 16.13
N SER A 139 8.80 -16.34 15.63
CA SER A 139 7.63 -16.69 16.45
C SER A 139 7.53 -18.19 16.76
N VAL A 140 8.17 -19.06 15.96
CA VAL A 140 8.17 -20.53 16.18
C VAL A 140 9.25 -20.96 17.19
N GLN A 141 10.15 -20.07 17.59
CA GLN A 141 11.23 -20.36 18.55
C GLN A 141 10.89 -20.00 20.01
N GLN A 142 9.64 -19.65 20.31
CA GLN A 142 9.13 -19.38 21.67
C GLN A 142 8.13 -20.45 22.09
#